data_AF-A0A9P6IVG9-F1
#
_entry.id   AF-A0A9P6IVG9-F1
#
_cell.length_a   1.000
_cell.length_b   1.000
_cell.length_c   1.000
_cell.angle_alpha   90.00
_cell.angle_beta   90.00
_cell.angle_gamma   90.00
#
_symmetry.space_group_name_H-M   'P 1'
#
loop_
_entity.id
_entity.type
_entity.pdbx_description
1 polymer ?
#
loop_
_entity_poly.entity_id
_entity_poly.type
_entity_poly.pdbx_seq_one_letter_code
_entity_poly.pdbx_strand_id
1 'polypeptide(L)'
;LGSSRSTSLRSSSSARHPTTTQLDQAVTLREIQEILDHWAAWNRTLDRIETYFDWSDPWTTTKVLAVAVLTYVPWLILNYFVPMRFIVVVLGSIVICWRAPWFAVLWAVAAKFQAFSPLLQLIPFWPRPEVSATYQKKKRFSVKDIISRAIGQRKKDDSEAYKSYKTNTGYDIEEDHATMYYKFVLYENQRWWLGLEWTPMMLPNDRAPWTDDHLEPTQSKSAFQLPPPHIAHEAIPGSSNKVLRKSQEWRWLDPQWRLKLGLDSDTDGWEYANNHWQKWSGKNRRGAYTRRRAWERTAKLIDQREIVFLEDIQDEMRSVQEDNEEEEDEENEEQAKEQKHEEHEVEDEEEDESEEDAEEVQEKKA
;
A
#
# COMPACT_ATOMS: atom_id res chain seq x y z
N LEU A 1 57.06 44.64 5.22
CA LEU A 1 56.75 43.24 4.82
C LEU A 1 55.46 42.82 5.53
N GLY A 2 54.31 43.22 4.99
CA GLY A 2 53.00 42.88 5.54
C GLY A 2 52.08 42.54 4.38
N SER A 3 51.74 41.27 4.24
CA SER A 3 50.82 40.77 3.21
C SER A 3 49.52 40.37 3.89
N SER A 4 48.48 41.15 3.64
CA SER A 4 47.09 40.92 4.03
C SER A 4 46.47 39.85 3.13
N ARG A 5 46.05 38.72 3.73
CA ARG A 5 45.25 37.68 3.07
C ARG A 5 43.81 38.15 2.89
N SER A 6 43.32 38.16 1.65
CA SER A 6 41.91 38.29 1.32
C SER A 6 41.20 36.94 1.50
N THR A 7 40.12 36.94 2.28
CA THR A 7 39.20 35.83 2.48
C THR A 7 38.06 35.93 1.47
N SER A 8 38.02 35.06 0.46
CA SER A 8 36.85 34.90 -0.42
C SER A 8 35.87 33.93 0.24
N LEU A 9 34.70 34.43 0.65
CA LEU A 9 33.57 33.62 1.08
C LEU A 9 33.00 32.87 -0.12
N ARG A 10 32.95 31.54 0.00
CA ARG A 10 32.43 30.62 -1.02
C ARG A 10 30.92 30.50 -0.78
N SER A 11 30.10 30.98 -1.71
CA SER A 11 28.65 30.81 -1.64
C SER A 11 28.30 29.32 -1.70
N SER A 12 27.46 28.87 -0.76
CA SER A 12 26.89 27.54 -0.76
C SER A 12 25.80 27.46 -1.83
N SER A 13 26.14 26.85 -2.97
CA SER A 13 25.15 26.40 -3.94
C SER A 13 24.25 25.37 -3.26
N SER A 14 23.01 25.78 -2.96
CA SER A 14 21.94 24.91 -2.52
C SER A 14 21.57 23.99 -3.69
N ALA A 15 22.00 22.74 -3.62
CA ALA A 15 21.63 21.72 -4.58
C ALA A 15 20.12 21.45 -4.45
N ARG A 16 19.32 22.00 -5.37
CA ARG A 16 17.92 21.58 -5.54
C ARG A 16 17.90 20.07 -5.79
N HIS A 17 17.28 19.34 -4.87
CA HIS A 17 16.92 17.95 -5.12
C HIS A 17 15.93 17.92 -6.29
N PRO A 18 16.16 17.11 -7.34
CA PRO A 18 15.22 17.02 -8.45
C PRO A 18 13.93 16.38 -7.95
N THR A 19 12.83 17.12 -8.03
CA THR A 19 11.49 16.61 -7.75
C THR A 19 11.14 15.57 -8.83
N THR A 20 11.32 14.29 -8.52
CA THR A 20 10.98 13.18 -9.42
C THR A 20 9.51 13.28 -9.79
N THR A 21 9.24 13.42 -11.10
CA THR A 21 7.88 13.53 -11.60
C THR A 21 7.08 12.26 -11.30
N GLN A 22 5.75 12.35 -11.15
CA GLN A 22 4.88 11.18 -10.92
C GLN A 22 5.07 10.08 -11.99
N LEU A 23 5.43 10.48 -13.22
CA LEU A 23 5.74 9.56 -14.31
C LEU A 23 7.06 8.80 -14.08
N ASP A 24 8.10 9.48 -13.62
CA ASP A 24 9.39 8.86 -13.26
C ASP A 24 9.24 7.91 -12.06
N GLN A 25 8.35 8.23 -11.12
CA GLN A 25 7.99 7.31 -10.04
C GLN A 25 7.29 6.06 -10.57
N ALA A 26 6.35 6.19 -11.51
CA ALA A 26 5.69 5.04 -12.12
C ALA A 26 6.65 4.14 -12.93
N VAL A 27 7.63 4.74 -13.62
CA VAL A 27 8.68 3.99 -14.34
C VAL A 27 9.60 3.25 -13.38
N THR A 28 10.10 3.92 -12.34
CA THR A 28 10.97 3.28 -11.34
C THR A 28 10.24 2.16 -10.60
N LEU A 29 8.97 2.34 -10.24
CA LEU A 29 8.13 1.28 -9.65
C LEU A 29 7.98 0.07 -10.57
N ARG A 30 7.86 0.30 -11.88
CA ARG A 30 7.80 -0.79 -12.88
C ARG A 30 9.11 -1.54 -12.99
N GLU A 31 10.25 -0.85 -13.01
CA GLU A 31 11.57 -1.50 -13.03
C GLU A 31 11.81 -2.34 -11.78
N ILE A 32 11.42 -1.82 -10.61
CA ILE A 32 11.50 -2.57 -9.35
C ILE A 32 10.58 -3.79 -9.37
N GLN A 33 9.38 -3.66 -9.95
CA GLN A 33 8.45 -4.79 -10.14
C GLN A 33 9.08 -5.91 -10.98
N GLU A 34 9.73 -5.57 -12.10
CA GLU A 34 10.39 -6.55 -12.97
C GLU A 34 11.55 -7.26 -12.24
N ILE A 35 12.30 -6.53 -11.42
CA ILE A 35 13.37 -7.10 -10.59
C ILE A 35 12.80 -8.02 -9.52
N LEU A 36 11.73 -7.61 -8.84
CA LEU A 36 11.07 -8.42 -7.82
C LEU A 36 10.45 -9.69 -8.41
N ASP A 37 9.87 -9.62 -9.59
CA ASP A 37 9.31 -10.78 -10.28
C ASP A 37 10.42 -11.77 -10.68
N HIS A 38 11.57 -11.27 -11.18
CA HIS A 38 12.75 -12.11 -11.43
C HIS A 38 13.31 -12.73 -10.14
N TRP A 39 13.36 -11.97 -9.05
CA TRP A 39 13.82 -12.47 -7.75
C TRP A 39 12.85 -13.49 -7.14
N ALA A 40 11.55 -13.26 -7.25
CA ALA A 40 10.53 -14.22 -6.80
C ALA A 40 10.57 -15.50 -7.64
N ALA A 41 10.79 -15.39 -8.96
CA ALA A 41 11.00 -16.56 -9.82
C ALA A 41 12.25 -17.34 -9.40
N TRP A 42 13.35 -16.65 -9.10
CA TRP A 42 14.58 -17.25 -8.57
C TRP A 42 14.37 -17.90 -7.19
N ASN A 43 13.67 -17.24 -6.26
CA ASN A 43 13.39 -17.84 -4.95
C ASN A 43 12.55 -19.11 -5.06
N ARG A 44 11.60 -19.17 -6.01
CA ARG A 44 10.85 -20.42 -6.27
C ARG A 44 11.74 -21.54 -6.81
N THR A 45 12.82 -21.24 -7.52
CA THR A 45 13.79 -22.26 -7.93
C THR A 45 14.66 -22.70 -6.76
N LEU A 46 15.05 -21.77 -5.88
CA LEU A 46 15.77 -22.08 -4.64
C LEU A 46 14.95 -22.92 -3.66
N ASP A 47 13.66 -22.63 -3.48
CA ASP A 47 12.77 -23.43 -2.61
C ASP A 47 12.72 -24.91 -3.07
N ARG A 48 12.80 -25.15 -4.40
CA ARG A 48 12.92 -26.52 -4.92
C ARG A 48 14.26 -27.17 -4.55
N ILE A 49 15.35 -26.40 -4.51
CA ILE A 49 16.65 -26.89 -4.06
C ILE A 49 16.60 -27.24 -2.57
N GLU A 50 15.92 -26.42 -1.76
CA GLU A 50 15.73 -26.66 -0.32
C GLU A 50 15.02 -28.00 -0.05
N THR A 51 14.08 -28.41 -0.90
CA THR A 51 13.44 -29.74 -0.76
C THR A 51 14.39 -30.92 -1.00
N TYR A 52 15.50 -30.74 -1.72
CA TYR A 52 16.52 -31.80 -1.85
C TYR A 52 17.46 -31.86 -0.65
N PHE A 53 17.53 -30.78 0.13
CA PHE A 53 18.24 -30.71 1.41
C PHE A 53 17.31 -31.01 2.60
N ASP A 54 16.06 -31.40 2.34
CA ASP A 54 15.14 -31.88 3.37
C ASP A 54 15.39 -33.39 3.61
N TRP A 55 16.02 -33.70 4.74
CA TRP A 55 16.41 -35.06 5.13
C TRP A 55 15.28 -35.82 5.84
N SER A 56 14.05 -35.30 5.81
CA SER A 56 12.90 -35.87 6.52
C SER A 56 12.43 -37.22 5.94
N ASP A 57 12.61 -37.45 4.63
CA ASP A 57 12.27 -38.73 3.99
C ASP A 57 13.53 -39.59 3.75
N PRO A 58 13.59 -40.81 4.33
CA PRO A 58 14.73 -41.72 4.15
C PRO A 58 15.00 -42.14 2.70
N TRP A 59 13.95 -42.23 1.86
CA TRP A 59 14.11 -42.74 0.49
C TRP A 59 14.69 -41.70 -0.46
N THR A 60 14.22 -40.45 -0.38
CA THR A 60 14.81 -39.32 -1.13
C THR A 60 16.24 -39.05 -0.67
N THR A 61 16.49 -39.09 0.64
CA THR A 61 17.82 -38.93 1.24
C THR A 61 18.82 -39.95 0.66
N THR A 62 18.44 -41.22 0.61
CA THR A 62 19.31 -42.29 0.08
C THR A 62 19.66 -42.06 -1.39
N LYS A 63 18.70 -41.57 -2.19
CA LYS A 63 18.95 -41.22 -3.60
C LYS A 63 19.87 -40.02 -3.77
N VAL A 64 19.64 -38.96 -3.01
CA VAL A 64 20.48 -37.75 -3.04
C VAL A 64 21.90 -38.11 -2.63
N LEU A 65 22.07 -38.92 -1.59
CA LEU A 65 23.38 -39.38 -1.11
C LEU A 65 24.07 -40.31 -2.13
N ALA A 66 23.33 -41.25 -2.75
CA ALA A 66 23.87 -42.11 -3.79
C ALA A 66 24.33 -41.30 -5.02
N VAL A 67 23.55 -40.30 -5.44
CA VAL A 67 23.94 -39.39 -6.53
C VAL A 67 25.15 -38.54 -6.14
N ALA A 68 25.20 -38.04 -4.91
CA ALA A 68 26.33 -37.27 -4.41
C ALA A 68 27.63 -38.10 -4.41
N VAL A 69 27.59 -39.34 -3.91
CA VAL A 69 28.74 -40.25 -3.93
C VAL A 69 29.14 -40.62 -5.35
N LEU A 70 28.18 -40.92 -6.21
CA LEU A 70 28.43 -41.27 -7.62
C LEU A 70 28.98 -40.08 -8.42
N THR A 71 28.64 -38.85 -8.06
CA THR A 71 29.15 -37.62 -8.69
C THR A 71 30.51 -37.21 -8.10
N TYR A 72 30.78 -37.54 -6.84
CA TYR A 72 32.02 -37.21 -6.16
C TYR A 72 33.23 -37.96 -6.72
N VAL A 73 33.06 -39.23 -7.13
CA VAL A 73 34.14 -40.03 -7.71
C VAL A 73 34.66 -39.44 -9.04
N PRO A 74 33.81 -39.09 -10.02
CA PRO A 74 34.23 -38.32 -11.20
C PRO A 74 34.87 -36.96 -10.87
N TRP A 75 34.38 -36.26 -9.84
CA TRP A 75 34.95 -34.98 -9.42
C TRP A 75 36.39 -35.12 -8.89
N LEU A 76 36.69 -36.18 -8.14
CA LEU A 76 38.04 -36.51 -7.70
C LEU A 76 38.96 -36.87 -8.86
N ILE A 77 38.47 -37.66 -9.81
CA ILE A 77 39.21 -38.01 -11.02
C ILE A 77 39.53 -36.73 -11.82
N LEU A 78 38.56 -35.83 -12.00
CA LEU A 78 38.76 -34.56 -12.69
C LEU A 78 39.82 -33.69 -11.98
N ASN A 79 39.79 -33.61 -10.65
CA ASN A 79 40.78 -32.85 -9.88
C ASN A 79 42.18 -33.49 -9.87
N TYR A 80 42.25 -34.80 -10.05
CA TYR A 80 43.52 -35.50 -10.20
C TYR A 80 44.21 -35.12 -11.53
N PHE A 81 43.44 -35.02 -12.62
CA PHE A 81 43.97 -34.66 -13.94
C PHE A 81 44.10 -33.15 -14.17
N VAL A 82 43.22 -32.34 -13.57
CA VAL A 82 43.15 -30.90 -13.78
C VAL A 82 43.25 -30.17 -12.44
N PRO A 83 44.33 -29.40 -12.21
CA PRO A 83 44.44 -28.59 -10.99
C PRO A 83 43.27 -27.61 -10.85
N MET A 84 42.74 -27.48 -9.63
CA MET A 84 41.60 -26.60 -9.28
C MET A 84 41.67 -25.20 -9.88
N ARG A 85 42.87 -24.58 -9.95
CA ARG A 85 43.07 -23.26 -10.55
C ARG A 85 42.56 -23.16 -11.99
N PHE A 86 42.76 -24.19 -12.80
CA PHE A 86 42.30 -24.19 -14.20
C PHE A 86 40.79 -24.38 -14.29
N ILE A 87 40.23 -25.22 -13.41
CA ILE A 87 38.77 -25.42 -13.33
C ILE A 87 38.09 -24.09 -12.97
N VAL A 88 38.60 -23.37 -11.96
CA VAL A 88 38.05 -22.07 -11.54
C VAL A 88 38.19 -21.02 -12.63
N VAL A 89 39.34 -20.96 -13.33
CA VAL A 89 39.53 -20.01 -14.43
C VAL A 89 38.55 -20.30 -15.58
N VAL A 90 38.39 -21.55 -15.98
CA VAL A 90 37.47 -21.94 -17.07
C VAL A 90 36.01 -21.65 -16.67
N LEU A 91 35.59 -22.01 -15.46
CA LEU A 91 34.25 -21.72 -14.95
C LEU A 91 34.01 -20.20 -14.85
N GLY A 92 34.98 -19.44 -14.35
CA GLY A 92 34.90 -17.98 -14.26
C GLY A 92 34.78 -17.33 -15.64
N SER A 93 35.56 -17.79 -16.63
CA SER A 93 35.44 -17.33 -18.02
C SER A 93 34.06 -17.65 -18.61
N ILE A 94 33.50 -18.83 -18.34
CA ILE A 94 32.14 -19.21 -18.77
C ILE A 94 31.09 -18.26 -18.19
N VAL A 95 31.19 -17.91 -16.89
CA VAL A 95 30.23 -17.00 -16.23
C VAL A 95 30.32 -15.59 -16.81
N ILE A 96 31.53 -15.06 -17.01
CA ILE A 96 31.73 -13.71 -17.57
C ILE A 96 31.23 -13.66 -19.03
N CYS A 97 31.49 -14.70 -19.82
CA CYS A 97 31.05 -14.78 -21.20
C CYS A 97 29.57 -15.16 -21.35
N TRP A 98 28.88 -15.55 -20.27
CA TRP A 98 27.52 -16.07 -20.30
C TRP A 98 26.51 -15.10 -20.93
N ARG A 99 26.72 -13.80 -20.75
CA ARG A 99 25.83 -12.75 -21.29
C ARG A 99 26.20 -12.31 -22.71
N ALA A 100 27.29 -12.83 -23.28
CA ALA A 100 27.76 -12.43 -24.60
C ALA A 100 26.96 -13.13 -25.71
N PRO A 101 26.53 -12.40 -26.76
CA PRO A 101 25.68 -12.96 -27.81
C PRO A 101 26.35 -14.07 -28.64
N TRP A 102 27.68 -14.01 -28.83
CA TRP A 102 28.43 -15.07 -29.53
C TRP A 102 28.47 -16.37 -28.74
N PHE A 103 28.46 -16.29 -27.41
CA PHE A 103 28.48 -17.45 -26.52
C PHE A 103 27.15 -18.21 -26.60
N ALA A 104 26.02 -17.50 -26.72
CA ALA A 104 24.72 -18.12 -26.96
C ALA A 104 24.68 -18.95 -28.27
N VAL A 105 25.33 -18.46 -29.33
CA VAL A 105 25.45 -19.19 -30.61
C VAL A 105 26.37 -20.40 -30.44
N LEU A 106 27.51 -20.25 -29.78
CA LEU A 106 28.45 -21.34 -29.50
C LEU A 106 27.76 -22.48 -28.73
N TRP A 107 26.97 -22.14 -27.71
CA TRP A 107 26.20 -23.12 -26.93
C TRP A 107 25.04 -23.74 -27.71
N ALA A 108 24.34 -22.97 -28.55
CA ALA A 108 23.29 -23.51 -29.41
C ALA A 108 23.83 -24.51 -30.45
N VAL A 109 25.07 -24.32 -30.90
CA VAL A 109 25.77 -25.27 -31.77
C VAL A 109 26.26 -26.49 -30.98
N ALA A 110 26.85 -26.28 -29.79
CA ALA A 110 27.29 -27.37 -28.91
C ALA A 110 26.14 -28.29 -28.50
N ALA A 111 24.95 -27.74 -28.22
CA ALA A 111 23.75 -28.49 -27.88
C ALA A 111 23.19 -29.35 -29.03
N LYS A 112 23.58 -29.07 -30.28
CA LYS A 112 23.22 -29.86 -31.47
C LYS A 112 24.16 -31.04 -31.71
N PHE A 113 25.32 -31.10 -31.04
CA PHE A 113 26.19 -32.27 -31.13
C PHE A 113 25.55 -33.46 -30.40
N GLN A 114 25.42 -34.57 -31.13
CA GLN A 114 24.73 -35.78 -30.69
C GLN A 114 25.31 -36.41 -29.41
N ALA A 115 26.60 -36.15 -29.13
CA ALA A 115 27.28 -36.60 -27.91
C ALA A 115 26.94 -35.76 -26.65
N PHE A 116 26.57 -34.48 -26.82
CA PHE A 116 26.29 -33.55 -25.70
C PHE A 116 24.80 -33.52 -25.32
N SER A 117 23.92 -33.86 -26.26
CA SER A 117 22.46 -33.90 -26.08
C SER A 117 21.97 -34.75 -24.89
N PRO A 118 22.44 -35.99 -24.64
CA PRO A 118 21.97 -36.78 -23.49
C PRO A 118 22.48 -36.28 -22.14
N LEU A 119 23.66 -35.66 -22.09
CA LEU A 119 24.25 -35.09 -20.86
C LEU A 119 23.52 -33.81 -20.41
N LEU A 120 23.13 -32.96 -21.37
CA LEU A 120 22.32 -31.76 -21.12
C LEU A 120 20.90 -32.07 -20.66
N GLN A 121 20.36 -33.25 -21.01
CA GLN A 121 19.02 -33.70 -20.57
C GLN A 121 18.98 -34.16 -19.10
N LEU A 122 20.12 -34.43 -18.49
CA LEU A 122 20.23 -34.79 -17.06
C LEU A 122 20.22 -33.56 -16.13
N ILE A 123 20.31 -32.35 -16.68
CA ILE A 123 20.22 -31.09 -15.92
C ILE A 123 18.78 -30.54 -16.08
N PRO A 124 17.88 -30.75 -15.10
CA PRO A 124 16.44 -30.48 -15.24
C PRO A 124 16.06 -28.99 -15.29
N PHE A 125 17.03 -28.07 -15.35
CA PHE A 125 16.80 -26.63 -15.26
C PHE A 125 17.65 -25.80 -16.22
N TRP A 126 18.08 -26.37 -17.36
CA TRP A 126 18.76 -25.58 -18.37
C TRP A 126 17.75 -24.69 -19.13
N PRO A 127 17.94 -23.36 -19.21
CA PRO A 127 17.08 -22.50 -20.02
C PRO A 127 17.33 -22.85 -21.49
N ARG A 128 16.38 -23.58 -22.10
CA ARG A 128 16.35 -23.72 -23.55
C ARG A 128 16.06 -22.34 -24.12
N PRO A 129 16.90 -21.79 -25.02
CA PRO A 129 16.50 -20.60 -25.76
C PRO A 129 15.31 -21.00 -26.64
N GLU A 130 14.11 -20.62 -26.21
CA GLU A 130 12.88 -20.78 -26.99
C GLU A 130 12.96 -19.86 -28.21
N VAL A 131 13.54 -20.35 -29.31
CA VAL A 131 13.21 -19.82 -30.64
C VAL A 131 11.92 -20.52 -31.07
N SER A 132 10.81 -20.09 -30.47
CA SER A 132 9.48 -20.45 -30.94
C SER A 132 8.51 -19.32 -30.61
N ALA A 133 8.33 -18.44 -31.59
CA ALA A 133 7.10 -17.68 -31.72
C ALA A 133 5.94 -18.68 -31.86
N THR A 134 5.36 -19.07 -30.73
CA THR A 134 4.06 -19.72 -30.69
C THR A 134 3.13 -18.81 -29.93
N TYR A 135 2.32 -18.10 -30.73
CA TYR A 135 1.22 -17.29 -30.29
C TYR A 135 0.18 -18.19 -29.60
N GLN A 136 0.31 -18.35 -28.29
CA GLN A 136 -0.69 -19.05 -27.48
C GLN A 136 -1.94 -18.18 -27.39
N LYS A 137 -2.97 -18.59 -28.11
CA LYS A 137 -4.32 -18.00 -28.11
C LYS A 137 -4.85 -18.05 -26.67
N LYS A 138 -4.90 -16.89 -25.99
CA LYS A 138 -5.52 -16.74 -24.68
C LYS A 138 -6.98 -17.23 -24.75
N LYS A 139 -7.29 -18.32 -24.05
CA LYS A 139 -8.69 -18.69 -23.77
C LYS A 139 -9.27 -17.62 -22.84
N ARG A 140 -10.33 -16.96 -23.32
CA ARG A 140 -11.12 -16.02 -22.53
C ARG A 140 -11.82 -16.79 -21.41
N PHE A 141 -11.42 -16.54 -20.17
CA PHE A 141 -12.21 -16.91 -19.01
C PHE A 141 -13.48 -16.04 -19.02
N SER A 142 -14.64 -16.70 -19.07
CA SER A 142 -15.94 -16.04 -19.04
C SER A 142 -16.24 -15.63 -17.60
N VAL A 143 -16.23 -14.33 -17.34
CA VAL A 143 -16.58 -13.71 -16.05
C VAL A 143 -18.06 -13.97 -15.69
N LYS A 144 -18.89 -14.42 -16.65
CA LYS A 144 -20.33 -14.66 -16.47
C LYS A 144 -20.67 -15.87 -15.59
N ASP A 145 -19.78 -16.87 -15.47
CA ASP A 145 -20.02 -18.06 -14.62
C ASP A 145 -19.56 -17.89 -13.17
N ILE A 146 -18.74 -16.88 -12.91
CA ILE A 146 -18.27 -16.55 -11.55
C ILE A 146 -19.25 -15.59 -10.87
N ILE A 147 -19.83 -14.66 -11.64
CA ILE A 147 -20.82 -13.69 -11.14
C ILE A 147 -22.15 -14.37 -10.76
N SER A 148 -22.54 -15.48 -11.41
CA SER A 148 -23.79 -16.19 -11.09
C SER A 148 -23.73 -17.02 -9.80
N ARG A 149 -22.53 -17.32 -9.27
CA ARG A 149 -22.37 -18.05 -8.00
C ARG A 149 -22.27 -17.12 -6.78
N ALA A 150 -21.78 -15.89 -6.94
CA ALA A 150 -21.65 -14.93 -5.84
C ALA A 150 -22.97 -14.20 -5.51
N ILE A 151 -23.87 -14.03 -6.49
CA ILE A 151 -25.15 -13.31 -6.31
C ILE A 151 -26.22 -14.17 -5.62
N GLY A 152 -26.11 -15.50 -5.68
CA GLY A 152 -27.08 -16.42 -5.08
C GLY A 152 -26.93 -16.65 -3.58
N GLN A 153 -25.74 -16.38 -3.01
CA GLN A 153 -25.47 -16.61 -1.58
C GLN A 153 -25.64 -15.37 -0.70
N ARG A 154 -25.50 -14.15 -1.23
CA ARG A 154 -25.72 -12.91 -0.45
C ARG A 154 -27.17 -12.67 -0.02
N LYS A 155 -28.16 -13.25 -0.71
CA LYS A 155 -29.58 -13.01 -0.38
C LYS A 155 -30.13 -13.82 0.80
N LYS A 156 -29.38 -14.77 1.35
CA LYS A 156 -29.85 -15.64 2.44
C LYS A 156 -29.32 -15.21 3.81
N ASP A 157 -28.06 -14.82 3.89
CA ASP A 157 -27.43 -14.46 5.17
C ASP A 157 -27.79 -13.03 5.64
N ASP A 158 -27.95 -12.08 4.72
CA ASP A 158 -28.34 -10.69 5.07
C ASP A 158 -29.81 -10.59 5.54
N SER A 159 -30.61 -11.65 5.34
CA SER A 159 -32.02 -11.69 5.75
C SER A 159 -32.22 -12.13 7.20
N GLU A 160 -31.21 -12.73 7.83
CA GLU A 160 -31.28 -13.22 9.22
C GLU A 160 -30.73 -12.21 10.24
N ALA A 161 -29.92 -11.24 9.81
CA ALA A 161 -29.29 -10.23 10.68
C ALA A 161 -30.18 -9.00 10.98
N TYR A 162 -31.34 -8.85 10.32
CA TYR A 162 -32.31 -7.79 10.61
C TYR A 162 -33.61 -8.37 11.17
N LYS A 163 -33.55 -9.00 12.36
CA LYS A 163 -34.75 -9.17 13.18
C LYS A 163 -34.93 -7.92 14.02
N SER A 164 -35.67 -6.97 13.45
CA SER A 164 -36.18 -5.81 14.17
C SER A 164 -37.00 -6.28 15.39
N TYR A 165 -36.63 -5.75 16.54
CA TYR A 165 -37.43 -5.80 17.76
C TYR A 165 -38.72 -5.01 17.48
N LYS A 166 -39.83 -5.72 17.29
CA LYS A 166 -41.16 -5.13 17.37
C LYS A 166 -41.42 -4.75 18.82
N THR A 167 -41.37 -3.47 19.13
CA THR A 167 -42.02 -2.91 20.30
C THR A 167 -43.53 -2.88 20.03
N ASN A 168 -44.26 -3.71 20.75
CA ASN A 168 -45.72 -3.73 20.76
C ASN A 168 -46.17 -2.89 21.95
N THR A 169 -46.34 -1.58 21.77
CA THR A 169 -47.15 -0.74 22.67
C THR A 169 -47.38 0.61 22.02
N GLY A 170 -48.66 0.96 21.84
CA GLY A 170 -49.08 2.29 21.41
C GLY A 170 -48.73 3.32 22.49
N TYR A 171 -48.17 4.45 22.04
CA TYR A 171 -47.99 5.73 22.72
C TYR A 171 -47.77 5.71 24.24
N ASP A 172 -46.51 5.95 24.63
CA ASP A 172 -46.08 7.16 25.36
C ASP A 172 -44.54 7.19 25.27
N ILE A 173 -43.97 8.09 24.46
CA ILE A 173 -42.51 8.26 24.29
C ILE A 173 -42.08 9.46 25.12
N GLU A 174 -41.63 9.20 26.34
CA GLU A 174 -40.66 10.04 27.04
C GLU A 174 -39.28 9.40 26.77
N GLU A 175 -38.48 10.05 25.90
CA GLU A 175 -37.06 9.79 25.60
C GLU A 175 -36.62 8.32 25.38
N ASP A 176 -36.92 7.77 24.20
CA ASP A 176 -36.41 6.46 23.78
C ASP A 176 -35.02 6.63 23.13
N HIS A 177 -33.95 6.64 23.93
CA HIS A 177 -32.57 6.69 23.44
C HIS A 177 -32.05 5.27 23.15
N ALA A 178 -32.06 4.86 21.89
CA ALA A 178 -31.47 3.59 21.48
C ALA A 178 -29.95 3.76 21.35
N THR A 179 -29.19 3.27 22.34
CA THR A 179 -27.73 3.24 22.27
C THR A 179 -27.25 1.92 21.64
N MET A 180 -26.55 2.00 20.51
CA MET A 180 -25.95 0.85 19.82
C MET A 180 -24.43 0.88 19.94
N TYR A 181 -23.80 -0.30 19.99
CA TYR A 181 -22.35 -0.44 20.11
C TYR A 181 -21.75 -1.01 18.83
N TYR A 182 -20.75 -0.33 18.27
CA TYR A 182 -20.06 -0.72 17.05
C TYR A 182 -18.57 -0.89 17.30
N LYS A 183 -17.99 -1.93 16.70
CA LYS A 183 -16.54 -2.16 16.69
C LYS A 183 -16.02 -1.84 15.30
N PHE A 184 -15.20 -0.81 15.20
CA PHE A 184 -14.48 -0.47 13.98
C PHE A 184 -13.20 -1.29 13.92
N VAL A 185 -12.90 -1.85 12.74
CA VAL A 185 -11.67 -2.60 12.47
C VAL A 185 -10.99 -1.99 11.25
N LEU A 186 -9.75 -1.58 11.42
CA LEU A 186 -8.89 -1.05 10.36
C LEU A 186 -7.71 -1.99 10.15
N TYR A 187 -7.33 -2.20 8.89
CA TYR A 187 -6.14 -2.96 8.51
C TYR A 187 -5.09 -2.01 7.95
N GLU A 188 -3.91 -2.09 8.54
CA GLU A 188 -2.70 -1.45 8.05
C GLU A 188 -1.95 -2.46 7.17
N ASN A 189 -1.76 -2.14 5.90
CA ASN A 189 -1.22 -3.00 4.87
C ASN A 189 0.18 -2.51 4.46
N GLN A 190 1.12 -3.45 4.34
CA GLN A 190 2.49 -3.15 3.91
C GLN A 190 3.02 -4.22 2.95
N ARG A 191 3.97 -3.81 2.11
CA ARG A 191 4.69 -4.67 1.19
C ARG A 191 6.18 -4.66 1.48
N TRP A 192 6.81 -5.83 1.35
CA TRP A 192 8.25 -5.95 1.42
C TRP A 192 8.89 -5.56 0.08
N TRP A 193 9.86 -4.66 0.13
CA TRP A 193 10.64 -4.18 -0.99
C TRP A 193 12.12 -4.46 -0.76
N LEU A 194 12.81 -4.91 -1.81
CA LEU A 194 14.24 -5.17 -1.76
C LEU A 194 14.99 -3.86 -1.45
N GLY A 195 15.69 -3.81 -0.31
CA GLY A 195 16.48 -2.65 0.13
C GLY A 195 15.68 -1.55 0.87
N LEU A 196 14.34 -1.58 0.84
CA LEU A 196 13.47 -0.65 1.58
C LEU A 196 12.69 -1.34 2.71
N GLU A 197 12.78 -2.66 2.81
CA GLU A 197 12.04 -3.49 3.76
C GLU A 197 10.52 -3.33 3.65
N TRP A 198 9.79 -3.43 4.76
CA TRP A 198 8.34 -3.32 4.79
C TRP A 198 7.91 -1.86 4.73
N THR A 199 7.22 -1.47 3.66
CA THR A 199 6.75 -0.11 3.45
C THR A 199 5.25 -0.07 3.12
N PRO A 200 4.57 1.08 3.33
CA PRO A 200 3.20 1.28 2.89
C PRO A 200 3.11 1.55 1.36
N MET A 201 4.20 1.39 0.61
CA MET A 201 4.20 1.59 -0.83
C MET A 201 3.63 0.34 -1.51
N MET A 202 2.36 0.43 -1.93
CA MET A 202 1.60 -0.67 -2.49
C MET A 202 1.67 -0.67 -4.02
N LEU A 203 1.46 -1.81 -4.68
CA LEU A 203 1.27 -1.80 -6.12
C LEU A 203 -0.13 -1.29 -6.51
N PRO A 204 -0.32 -0.81 -7.75
CA PRO A 204 -1.62 -0.37 -8.23
C PRO A 204 -2.75 -1.41 -8.13
N ASN A 205 -2.42 -2.70 -8.21
CA ASN A 205 -3.38 -3.79 -8.11
C ASN A 205 -3.53 -4.35 -6.68
N ASP A 206 -2.78 -3.81 -5.71
CA ASP A 206 -2.91 -4.19 -4.32
C ASP A 206 -4.01 -3.38 -3.61
N ARG A 207 -4.26 -3.79 -2.37
CA ARG A 207 -5.04 -3.02 -1.40
C ARG A 207 -4.34 -1.72 -1.07
N ALA A 208 -5.12 -0.71 -0.66
CA ALA A 208 -4.59 0.53 -0.13
C ALA A 208 -3.77 0.29 1.16
N PRO A 209 -2.86 1.21 1.54
CA PRO A 209 -2.07 1.10 2.77
C PRO A 209 -2.93 1.00 4.04
N TRP A 210 -4.13 1.57 4.00
CA TRP A 210 -5.15 1.44 5.04
C TRP A 210 -6.46 0.98 4.41
N THR A 211 -7.05 -0.07 4.96
CA THR A 211 -8.34 -0.59 4.52
C THR A 211 -9.26 -0.91 5.68
N ASP A 212 -10.57 -0.88 5.46
CA ASP A 212 -11.55 -1.37 6.42
C ASP A 212 -11.73 -2.90 6.35
N ASP A 213 -12.74 -3.43 7.06
CA ASP A 213 -13.08 -4.86 7.04
C ASP A 213 -13.65 -5.34 5.70
N HIS A 214 -14.19 -4.42 4.90
CA HIS A 214 -14.69 -4.67 3.55
C HIS A 214 -13.61 -4.53 2.46
N LEU A 215 -12.37 -4.23 2.85
CA LEU A 215 -11.20 -3.99 1.99
C LEU A 215 -11.28 -2.70 1.18
N GLU A 216 -12.13 -1.78 1.59
CA GLU A 216 -12.24 -0.45 1.00
C GLU A 216 -11.13 0.46 1.53
N PRO A 217 -10.54 1.32 0.70
CA PRO A 217 -9.55 2.28 1.14
C PRO A 217 -10.11 3.21 2.22
N THR A 218 -9.34 3.44 3.27
CA THR A 218 -9.75 4.30 4.37
C THR A 218 -8.59 5.14 4.87
N GLN A 219 -8.90 6.08 5.76
CA GLN A 219 -7.90 6.93 6.39
C GLN A 219 -7.06 6.14 7.39
N SER A 220 -5.89 6.67 7.74
CA SER A 220 -5.06 6.05 8.76
C SER A 220 -5.73 6.11 10.13
N LYS A 221 -5.32 5.25 11.06
CA LYS A 221 -5.87 5.23 12.43
C LYS A 221 -5.82 6.59 13.15
N SER A 222 -4.87 7.46 12.81
CA SER A 222 -4.73 8.79 13.43
C SER A 222 -5.66 9.83 12.79
N ALA A 223 -5.98 9.69 11.51
CA ALA A 223 -6.86 10.59 10.78
C ALA A 223 -8.33 10.12 10.77
N PHE A 224 -8.59 8.85 11.10
CA PHE A 224 -9.93 8.28 11.08
C PHE A 224 -10.88 8.98 12.07
N GLN A 225 -11.94 9.59 11.54
CA GLN A 225 -12.99 10.26 12.29
C GLN A 225 -14.31 9.51 12.18
N LEU A 226 -15.13 9.62 13.21
CA LEU A 226 -16.49 9.08 13.19
C LEU A 226 -17.36 9.94 12.25
N PRO A 227 -18.45 9.37 11.70
CA PRO A 227 -19.40 10.16 10.95
C PRO A 227 -19.90 11.35 11.77
N PRO A 228 -20.07 12.53 11.14
CA PRO A 228 -20.59 13.70 11.82
C PRO A 228 -22.01 13.41 12.36
N PRO A 229 -22.43 14.13 13.42
CA PRO A 229 -23.78 14.00 13.92
C PRO A 229 -24.78 14.36 12.82
N HIS A 230 -25.84 13.54 12.70
CA HIS A 230 -26.86 13.74 11.68
C HIS A 230 -28.23 13.87 12.33
N ILE A 231 -28.92 14.97 12.03
CA ILE A 231 -30.26 15.26 12.51
C ILE A 231 -31.21 15.19 11.32
N ALA A 232 -32.26 14.36 11.44
CA ALA A 232 -33.30 14.25 10.43
C ALA A 232 -34.68 14.54 11.05
N HIS A 233 -35.51 15.22 10.29
CA HIS A 233 -36.87 15.59 10.68
C HIS A 233 -37.88 14.82 9.83
N GLU A 234 -38.82 14.11 10.46
CA GLU A 234 -39.88 13.36 9.79
C GLU A 234 -41.26 13.84 10.25
N ALA A 235 -42.15 14.11 9.30
CA ALA A 235 -43.52 14.54 9.60
C ALA A 235 -44.35 13.39 10.20
N ILE A 236 -45.09 13.66 11.27
CA ILE A 236 -45.95 12.67 11.93
C ILE A 236 -47.32 12.66 11.23
N PRO A 237 -47.79 11.51 10.69
CA PRO A 237 -49.11 11.42 10.08
C PRO A 237 -50.21 11.80 11.09
N GLY A 238 -50.93 12.89 10.84
CA GLY A 238 -52.05 13.35 11.68
C GLY A 238 -51.73 14.44 12.70
N SER A 239 -50.51 14.98 12.74
CA SER A 239 -50.17 16.17 13.53
C SER A 239 -49.44 17.20 12.66
N SER A 240 -50.00 18.41 12.51
CA SER A 240 -49.40 19.48 11.70
C SER A 240 -48.29 20.24 12.44
N ASN A 241 -48.38 20.33 13.77
CA ASN A 241 -47.52 21.19 14.58
C ASN A 241 -46.37 20.42 15.26
N LYS A 242 -46.28 19.12 15.05
CA LYS A 242 -45.31 18.23 15.71
C LYS A 242 -44.53 17.44 14.67
N VAL A 243 -43.23 17.38 14.85
CA VAL A 243 -42.28 16.69 13.96
C VAL A 243 -41.46 15.71 14.78
N LEU A 244 -41.18 14.54 14.21
CA LEU A 244 -40.27 13.57 14.81
C LEU A 244 -38.83 13.98 14.45
N ARG A 245 -38.05 14.41 15.45
CA ARG A 245 -36.61 14.66 15.32
C ARG A 245 -35.85 13.36 15.63
N LYS A 246 -35.00 12.94 14.70
CA LYS A 246 -34.07 11.81 14.86
C LYS A 246 -32.66 12.34 14.87
N SER A 247 -31.99 12.26 16.02
CA SER A 247 -30.59 12.67 16.17
C SER A 247 -29.71 11.43 16.30
N GLN A 248 -28.68 11.34 15.46
CA GLN A 248 -27.70 10.27 15.47
C GLN A 248 -26.32 10.83 15.78
N GLU A 249 -25.80 10.50 16.96
CA GLU A 249 -24.48 10.95 17.40
C GLU A 249 -23.54 9.77 17.65
N TRP A 250 -22.33 9.85 17.09
CA TRP A 250 -21.28 8.87 17.29
C TRP A 250 -20.29 9.34 18.36
N ARG A 251 -19.98 8.47 19.34
CA ARG A 251 -18.95 8.73 20.34
C ARG A 251 -18.02 7.55 20.51
N TRP A 252 -16.72 7.81 20.54
CA TRP A 252 -15.74 6.81 20.91
C TRP A 252 -15.95 6.37 22.36
N LEU A 253 -16.02 5.05 22.57
CA LEU A 253 -15.98 4.47 23.91
C LEU A 253 -14.55 4.23 24.35
N ASP A 254 -13.74 3.77 23.40
CA ASP A 254 -12.33 3.51 23.63
C ASP A 254 -11.49 4.77 23.38
N PRO A 255 -10.59 5.16 24.31
CA PRO A 255 -9.79 6.37 24.18
C PRO A 255 -8.77 6.30 23.04
N GLN A 256 -8.32 5.09 22.69
CA GLN A 256 -7.31 4.86 21.68
C GLN A 256 -7.57 3.55 20.91
N TRP A 257 -7.05 3.47 19.69
CA TRP A 257 -7.04 2.24 18.90
C TRP A 257 -6.21 1.16 19.60
N ARG A 258 -6.74 -0.07 19.61
CA ARG A 258 -6.04 -1.24 20.15
C ARG A 258 -5.65 -2.21 19.04
N LEU A 259 -4.58 -2.94 19.28
CA LEU A 259 -4.12 -3.99 18.39
C LEU A 259 -5.02 -5.21 18.54
N LYS A 260 -5.56 -5.72 17.42
CA LYS A 260 -6.35 -6.94 17.40
C LYS A 260 -5.40 -8.13 17.25
N LEU A 261 -4.99 -8.70 18.38
CA LEU A 261 -4.15 -9.90 18.41
C LEU A 261 -4.99 -11.14 18.06
N GLY A 262 -4.64 -11.78 16.95
CA GLY A 262 -5.19 -13.07 16.54
C GLY A 262 -4.31 -14.23 17.03
N LEU A 263 -4.88 -15.44 17.07
CA LEU A 263 -4.11 -16.67 17.31
C LEU A 263 -3.01 -16.89 16.24
N ASP A 264 -3.25 -16.35 15.05
CA ASP A 264 -2.39 -16.45 13.87
C ASP A 264 -1.64 -15.15 13.56
N SER A 265 -1.45 -14.24 14.54
CA SER A 265 -0.65 -13.01 14.36
C SER A 265 0.64 -13.04 15.18
N ASP A 266 1.65 -12.29 14.73
CA ASP A 266 2.93 -12.15 15.45
C ASP A 266 2.78 -11.35 16.77
N THR A 267 3.86 -11.20 17.54
CA THR A 267 3.89 -10.40 18.79
C THR A 267 3.41 -8.95 18.59
N ASP A 268 3.71 -8.40 17.41
CA ASP A 268 3.35 -7.04 17.01
C ASP A 268 2.01 -6.99 16.24
N GLY A 269 1.29 -8.11 16.16
CA GLY A 269 0.00 -8.27 15.50
C GLY A 269 0.04 -8.27 13.96
N TRP A 270 1.21 -8.54 13.38
CA TRP A 270 1.35 -8.71 11.93
C TRP A 270 0.93 -10.10 11.48
N GLU A 271 0.19 -10.14 10.37
CA GLU A 271 -0.10 -11.34 9.59
C GLU A 271 0.60 -11.21 8.24
N TYR A 272 1.30 -12.25 7.81
CA TYR A 272 2.10 -12.29 6.60
C TYR A 272 1.43 -13.13 5.52
N ALA A 273 1.47 -12.66 4.28
CA ALA A 273 0.92 -13.34 3.12
C ALA A 273 1.86 -13.29 1.92
N ASN A 274 1.54 -14.10 0.90
CA ASN A 274 2.27 -14.08 -0.37
C ASN A 274 1.99 -12.79 -1.16
N ASN A 275 2.57 -12.67 -2.36
CA ASN A 275 2.39 -11.48 -3.21
C ASN A 275 0.94 -11.20 -3.65
N HIS A 276 0.02 -12.16 -3.49
CA HIS A 276 -1.38 -12.07 -3.91
C HIS A 276 -2.34 -11.95 -2.73
N TRP A 277 -1.87 -11.59 -1.53
CA TRP A 277 -2.70 -11.45 -0.32
C TRP A 277 -3.40 -12.76 0.09
N GLN A 278 -2.74 -13.89 -0.17
CA GLN A 278 -3.23 -15.23 0.14
C GLN A 278 -2.27 -15.97 1.08
N LYS A 279 -2.78 -17.02 1.73
CA LYS A 279 -2.03 -17.89 2.66
C LYS A 279 -1.44 -17.11 3.85
N TRP A 280 -2.34 -16.49 4.63
CA TRP A 280 -1.98 -15.75 5.84
C TRP A 280 -1.29 -16.64 6.88
N SER A 281 -0.27 -16.09 7.54
CA SER A 281 0.44 -16.74 8.65
C SER A 281 0.99 -15.69 9.61
N GLY A 282 0.96 -15.96 10.91
CA GLY A 282 1.53 -15.06 11.92
C GLY A 282 3.05 -15.06 12.00
N LYS A 283 3.72 -15.86 11.18
CA LYS A 283 5.19 -15.89 11.12
C LYS A 283 5.65 -15.39 9.77
N ASN A 284 6.67 -14.54 9.78
CA ASN A 284 7.34 -14.12 8.56
C ASN A 284 8.11 -15.31 7.96
N ARG A 285 7.51 -15.99 6.97
CA ARG A 285 8.10 -17.15 6.28
C ARG A 285 8.78 -16.71 4.98
N ARG A 286 9.70 -17.53 4.46
CA ARG A 286 10.19 -17.37 3.09
C ARG A 286 9.00 -17.32 2.11
N GLY A 287 9.00 -16.33 1.23
CA GLY A 287 7.91 -16.08 0.28
C GLY A 287 6.77 -15.20 0.83
N ALA A 288 6.89 -14.62 2.02
CA ALA A 288 6.04 -13.53 2.47
C ALA A 288 6.49 -12.21 1.81
N TYR A 289 5.56 -11.55 1.12
CA TYR A 289 5.81 -10.27 0.42
C TYR A 289 4.82 -9.19 0.84
N THR A 290 3.71 -9.60 1.46
CA THR A 290 2.69 -8.69 1.98
C THR A 290 2.47 -8.99 3.45
N ARG A 291 2.15 -7.96 4.23
CA ARG A 291 1.72 -8.11 5.61
C ARG A 291 0.59 -7.16 5.92
N ARG A 292 -0.26 -7.54 6.86
CA ARG A 292 -1.30 -6.66 7.41
C ARG A 292 -1.32 -6.70 8.92
N ARG A 293 -1.77 -5.62 9.55
CA ARG A 293 -1.99 -5.52 10.99
C ARG A 293 -3.37 -4.96 11.26
N ALA A 294 -4.13 -5.63 12.11
CA ALA A 294 -5.49 -5.23 12.45
C ALA A 294 -5.53 -4.38 13.72
N TRP A 295 -6.25 -3.27 13.62
CA TRP A 295 -6.53 -2.32 14.71
C TRP A 295 -8.03 -2.30 14.96
N GLU A 296 -8.44 -2.31 16.23
CA GLU A 296 -9.85 -2.21 16.61
C GLU A 296 -10.10 -1.06 17.60
N ARG A 297 -11.27 -0.42 17.46
CA ARG A 297 -11.75 0.62 18.37
C ARG A 297 -13.27 0.61 18.43
N THR A 298 -13.82 0.71 19.64
CA THR A 298 -15.27 0.64 19.86
C THR A 298 -15.86 2.04 19.98
N ALA A 299 -16.99 2.27 19.31
CA ALA A 299 -17.81 3.47 19.42
C ALA A 299 -19.24 3.09 19.80
N LYS A 300 -19.97 4.04 20.38
CA LYS A 300 -21.42 3.99 20.52
C LYS A 300 -22.09 4.95 19.55
N LEU A 301 -23.22 4.53 19.01
CA LEU A 301 -24.18 5.36 18.31
C LEU A 301 -25.34 5.61 19.25
N ILE A 302 -25.63 6.89 19.52
CA ILE A 302 -26.77 7.32 20.31
C ILE A 302 -27.84 7.76 19.31
N ASP A 303 -28.88 6.94 19.12
CA ASP A 303 -30.06 7.28 18.31
C ASP A 303 -31.12 7.86 19.25
N GLN A 304 -31.34 9.16 19.19
CA GLN A 304 -32.35 9.86 19.98
C GLN A 304 -33.56 10.17 19.11
N ARG A 305 -34.75 9.88 19.62
CA ARG A 305 -36.02 10.17 18.95
C ARG A 305 -36.91 10.95 19.88
N GLU A 306 -37.29 12.14 19.45
CA GLU A 306 -38.12 13.04 20.22
C GLU A 306 -39.13 13.73 19.31
N ILE A 307 -40.27 14.10 19.90
CA ILE A 307 -41.31 14.84 19.22
C ILE A 307 -41.13 16.31 19.59
N VAL A 308 -40.72 17.11 18.62
CA VAL A 308 -40.46 18.54 18.80
C VAL A 308 -41.55 19.33 18.08
N PHE A 309 -41.86 20.54 18.58
CA PHE A 309 -42.77 21.43 17.87
C PHE A 309 -42.11 21.99 16.62
N LEU A 310 -42.91 22.21 15.58
CA LEU A 310 -42.41 22.72 14.31
C LEU A 310 -41.84 24.15 14.43
N GLU A 311 -42.38 24.95 15.35
CA GLU A 311 -41.95 26.31 15.65
C GLU A 311 -40.52 26.33 16.21
N ASP A 312 -40.23 25.49 17.20
CA ASP A 312 -38.90 25.37 17.81
C ASP A 312 -37.82 25.01 16.78
N ILE A 313 -38.13 24.13 15.82
CA ILE A 313 -37.20 23.75 14.74
C ILE A 313 -36.96 24.91 13.78
N GLN A 314 -37.99 25.71 13.48
CA GLN A 314 -37.85 26.87 12.60
C GLN A 314 -36.97 27.95 13.24
N ASP A 315 -37.10 28.15 14.55
CA ASP A 315 -36.27 29.06 15.32
C ASP A 315 -34.80 28.56 15.39
N GLU A 316 -34.56 27.26 15.62
CA GLU A 316 -33.22 26.65 15.55
C GLU A 316 -32.58 26.78 14.16
N MET A 317 -33.33 26.52 13.09
CA MET A 317 -32.81 26.66 11.72
C MET A 317 -32.47 28.10 11.37
N ARG A 318 -33.24 29.06 11.90
CA ARG A 318 -32.98 30.48 11.71
C ARG A 318 -31.73 30.94 12.45
N SER A 319 -31.53 30.50 13.70
CA SER A 319 -30.32 30.84 14.44
C SER A 319 -29.06 30.28 13.78
N VAL A 320 -29.09 29.02 13.31
CA VAL A 320 -27.94 28.42 12.59
C VAL A 320 -27.61 29.17 11.30
N GLN A 321 -28.63 29.71 10.62
CA GLN A 321 -28.40 30.50 9.42
C GLN A 321 -27.82 31.89 9.76
N GLU A 322 -28.27 32.53 10.83
CA GLU A 322 -27.70 33.78 11.33
C GLU A 322 -26.23 33.57 11.78
N ASP A 323 -25.92 32.47 12.48
CA ASP A 323 -24.54 32.14 12.92
C ASP A 323 -23.59 31.89 11.71
N ASN A 324 -24.05 31.18 10.67
CA ASN A 324 -23.24 30.94 9.47
C ASN A 324 -23.00 32.24 8.67
N GLU A 325 -23.99 33.14 8.62
CA GLU A 325 -23.85 34.44 7.95
C GLU A 325 -22.82 35.32 8.70
N GLU A 326 -22.78 35.25 10.04
CA GLU A 326 -21.76 35.93 10.85
C GLU A 326 -20.35 35.34 10.65
N GLU A 327 -20.19 34.01 10.61
CA GLU A 327 -18.89 33.37 10.34
C GLU A 327 -18.35 33.70 8.93
N GLU A 328 -19.22 33.73 7.91
CA GLU A 328 -18.83 34.14 6.54
C GLU A 328 -18.41 35.62 6.48
N ASP A 329 -19.07 36.51 7.23
CA ASP A 329 -18.71 37.93 7.31
C ASP A 329 -17.35 38.13 8.02
N GLU A 330 -17.06 37.35 9.08
CA GLU A 330 -15.77 37.37 9.77
C GLU A 330 -14.61 36.86 8.88
N GLU A 331 -14.81 35.74 8.16
CA GLU A 331 -13.80 35.23 7.21
C GLU A 331 -13.52 36.22 6.07
N ASN A 332 -14.56 36.88 5.55
CA ASN A 332 -14.41 37.90 4.52
C ASN A 332 -13.66 39.14 5.04
N GLU A 333 -13.90 39.54 6.29
CA GLU A 333 -13.14 40.62 6.93
C GLU A 333 -11.66 40.26 7.14
N GLU A 334 -11.35 39.03 7.54
CA GLU A 334 -9.96 38.57 7.68
C GLU A 334 -9.23 38.54 6.33
N GLN A 335 -9.86 38.00 5.29
CA GLN A 335 -9.29 38.00 3.93
C GLN A 335 -9.07 39.43 3.38
N ALA A 336 -9.99 40.36 3.69
CA ALA A 336 -9.83 41.76 3.30
C ALA A 336 -8.71 42.48 4.07
N LYS A 337 -8.40 42.05 5.31
CA LYS A 337 -7.26 42.55 6.08
C LYS A 337 -5.94 41.98 5.56
N GLU A 338 -5.89 40.70 5.20
CA GLU A 338 -4.72 40.07 4.57
C GLU A 338 -4.38 40.71 3.22
N GLN A 339 -5.38 40.92 2.34
CA GLN A 339 -5.14 41.57 1.03
C GLN A 339 -4.62 43.00 1.17
N LYS A 340 -5.13 43.78 2.14
CA LYS A 340 -4.62 45.13 2.42
C LYS A 340 -3.21 45.13 2.99
N HIS A 341 -2.85 44.11 3.76
CA HIS A 341 -1.50 43.97 4.28
C HIS A 341 -0.52 43.62 3.16
N GLU A 342 -0.93 42.75 2.23
CA GLU A 342 -0.14 42.36 1.05
C GLU A 342 0.00 43.54 0.06
N GLU A 343 -1.03 44.36 -0.15
CA GLU A 343 -0.94 45.59 -0.95
C GLU A 343 0.01 46.63 -0.33
N HIS A 344 0.01 46.79 1.00
CA HIS A 344 0.92 47.71 1.69
C HIS A 344 2.37 47.24 1.65
N GLU A 345 2.64 45.93 1.75
CA GLU A 345 4.01 45.39 1.60
C GLU A 345 4.55 45.59 0.17
N VAL A 346 3.69 45.52 -0.85
CA VAL A 346 4.09 45.76 -2.25
C VAL A 346 4.33 47.26 -2.51
N GLU A 347 3.55 48.16 -1.92
CA GLU A 347 3.80 49.61 -2.03
C GLU A 347 5.11 50.02 -1.34
N ASP A 348 5.43 49.43 -0.18
CA ASP A 348 6.71 49.68 0.52
C ASP A 348 7.91 49.15 -0.29
N GLU A 349 7.78 48.00 -0.97
CA GLU A 349 8.83 47.46 -1.86
C GLU A 349 9.03 48.30 -3.14
N GLU A 350 7.96 48.87 -3.72
CA GLU A 350 8.07 49.75 -4.90
C GLU A 350 8.66 51.14 -4.55
N GLU A 351 8.41 51.67 -3.34
CA GLU A 351 9.05 52.91 -2.87
C GLU A 351 10.56 52.72 -2.67
N ASP A 352 10.99 51.60 -2.08
CA ASP A 352 12.40 51.26 -1.88
C ASP A 352 13.16 51.04 -3.20
N GLU A 353 12.57 50.39 -4.22
CA GLU A 353 13.17 50.26 -5.55
C GLU A 353 13.29 51.61 -6.28
N SER A 354 12.35 52.53 -6.05
CA SER A 354 12.37 53.86 -6.67
C SER A 354 13.43 54.80 -6.07
N GLU A 355 13.75 54.64 -4.79
CA GLU A 355 14.84 55.37 -4.13
C GLU A 355 16.22 54.85 -4.57
N GLU A 356 16.39 53.53 -4.76
CA GLU A 356 17.63 52.95 -5.31
C GLU A 356 17.89 53.40 -6.76
N ASP A 357 16.86 53.42 -7.61
CA ASP A 357 16.97 53.89 -9.00
C ASP A 357 17.28 55.39 -9.11
N ALA A 358 16.78 56.20 -8.16
CA ALA A 358 17.06 57.64 -8.10
C ALA A 358 18.52 57.93 -7.68
N GLU A 359 19.10 57.12 -6.81
CA GLU A 359 20.52 57.20 -6.44
C GLU A 359 21.44 56.75 -7.59
N GLU A 360 21.11 55.68 -8.32
CA GLU A 360 21.94 55.20 -9.44
C GLU A 360 21.99 56.19 -10.63
N VAL A 361 20.92 56.96 -10.86
CA VAL A 361 20.86 58.00 -11.90
C VAL A 361 21.69 59.24 -11.54
N GLN A 362 21.86 59.55 -10.25
CA GLN A 362 22.75 60.64 -9.82
C GLN A 362 24.23 60.25 -9.91
N GLU A 363 24.57 58.99 -9.67
CA GLU A 363 25.96 58.52 -9.75
C GLU A 363 26.49 58.43 -11.20
N LYS A 364 25.61 58.17 -12.19
CA LYS A 364 25.98 58.13 -13.63
C LYS A 364 26.12 59.51 -14.30
N LYS A 365 25.82 60.61 -13.59
CA LYS A 365 25.93 62.00 -14.09
C LYS A 365 27.14 62.78 -13.54
N ALA A 366 27.99 62.15 -12.74
CA ALA A 366 29.20 62.75 -12.16
C ALA A 366 30.47 62.49 -12.99
#